data_AF-A0A2G5E6Y9-F1
#
_entry.id   AF-A0A2G5E6Y9-F1
#
_cell.length_a   1.000
_cell.length_b   1.000
_cell.length_c   1.000
_cell.angle_alpha   90.00
_cell.angle_beta   90.00
_cell.angle_gamma   90.00
#
_symmetry.space_group_name_H-M   'P 1'
#
loop_
_entity.id
_entity.type
_entity.pdbx_description
1 polymer ?
#
loop_
_entity_poly.entity_id
_entity_poly.type
_entity_poly.pdbx_seq_one_letter_code
_entity_poly.pdbx_strand_id
1 'polypeptide(L)'
;MELVSTITTRVGSNCNHLFFQRKKSIFLTNLQKNFGFVVKSFASRNYAKKSTKKGGESHRNRIKESSRISPDEYSEKTDKSSSNEDLNADSNEVLLNDDLNAKKSISSTSRGDVLQACTVTSGLILALGLVIRQVSHIAFTEGLPVVDCSTEVSFKFEAWHLEVIIGLVIVISSCRYLLLQTWTDFRESSEAANQQVLSSLQPVDYIIVAFLPGVSEELLFRGALLPLFGLYWNSALVAAAVFGALHLGSGRKYSFAIWATFVGLAYGYATIVTSSIIVPITSHALNNLIGGILWRSMSTTSEKR
;
A
#
# COMPACT_ATOMS: atom_id res chain seq x y z
N MET A 1 -6.09 -41.26 42.01
CA MET A 1 -6.46 -41.11 40.58
C MET A 1 -7.36 -39.88 40.34
N GLU A 2 -7.25 -38.81 41.15
CA GLU A 2 -8.04 -37.57 40.94
C GLU A 2 -7.19 -36.30 40.76
N LEU A 3 -5.87 -36.35 40.97
CA LEU A 3 -5.02 -35.16 40.85
C LEU A 3 -4.56 -34.84 39.41
N VAL A 4 -4.75 -35.77 38.47
CA VAL A 4 -4.34 -35.59 37.06
C VAL A 4 -5.46 -34.95 36.22
N SER A 5 -6.71 -34.97 36.70
CA SER A 5 -7.87 -34.40 35.97
C SER A 5 -8.07 -32.90 36.19
N THR A 6 -7.40 -32.30 37.18
CA THR A 6 -7.57 -30.86 37.51
C THR A 6 -6.56 -29.97 36.77
N ILE A 7 -5.52 -30.55 36.17
CA ILE A 7 -4.53 -29.78 35.38
C ILE A 7 -5.03 -29.56 33.93
N THR A 8 -5.87 -30.47 33.41
CA THR A 8 -6.41 -30.40 32.04
C THR A 8 -7.48 -29.34 31.83
N THR A 9 -7.99 -28.71 32.90
CA THR A 9 -9.05 -27.69 32.82
C THR A 9 -8.56 -26.25 33.03
N ARG A 10 -7.24 -26.03 33.20
CA ARG A 10 -6.67 -24.70 33.46
C ARG A 10 -5.86 -24.07 32.32
N VAL A 11 -5.70 -24.76 31.19
CA VAL A 11 -5.03 -24.22 29.98
C VAL A 11 -6.08 -23.79 28.92
N GLY A 12 -7.25 -23.38 29.38
CA GLY A 12 -8.26 -22.75 28.54
C GLY A 12 -8.07 -21.23 28.51
N SER A 13 -7.98 -20.67 27.30
CA SER A 13 -8.35 -19.28 27.01
C SER A 13 -7.35 -18.15 27.37
N ASN A 14 -6.06 -18.33 27.10
CA ASN A 14 -5.16 -17.16 27.05
C ASN A 14 -5.09 -16.47 25.67
N CYS A 15 -5.79 -16.95 24.65
CA CYS A 15 -5.72 -16.36 23.32
C CYS A 15 -6.42 -15.00 23.17
N ASN A 16 -7.31 -14.62 24.10
CA ASN A 16 -8.07 -13.36 24.01
C ASN A 16 -8.53 -12.87 25.41
N HIS A 17 -8.08 -11.70 25.84
CA HIS A 17 -8.84 -10.84 26.74
C HIS A 17 -8.61 -9.39 26.26
N LEU A 18 -9.69 -8.64 26.05
CA LEU A 18 -9.74 -7.29 25.42
C LEU A 18 -9.78 -7.41 23.88
N PHE A 19 -10.91 -7.52 23.19
CA PHE A 19 -11.70 -6.34 22.80
C PHE A 19 -13.11 -6.68 22.25
N PHE A 20 -13.45 -7.97 22.04
CA PHE A 20 -14.51 -8.31 21.09
C PHE A 20 -15.92 -8.62 21.66
N GLN A 21 -16.06 -8.94 22.96
CA GLN A 21 -17.38 -9.21 23.55
C GLN A 21 -18.29 -7.95 23.62
N ARG A 22 -17.76 -6.72 23.47
CA ARG A 22 -18.53 -5.48 23.74
C ARG A 22 -19.05 -4.73 22.51
N LYS A 23 -18.59 -5.02 21.28
CA LYS A 23 -18.90 -4.16 20.10
C LYS A 23 -19.98 -4.68 19.15
N LYS A 24 -20.35 -5.96 19.19
CA LYS A 24 -21.42 -6.52 18.33
C LYS A 24 -22.80 -5.88 18.60
N SER A 25 -23.02 -5.38 19.81
CA SER A 25 -24.29 -4.74 20.22
C SER A 25 -24.36 -3.23 19.93
N ILE A 26 -23.24 -2.50 19.98
CA ILE A 26 -23.24 -1.02 19.98
C ILE A 26 -23.26 -0.42 18.56
N PHE A 27 -22.70 -1.11 17.56
CA PHE A 27 -22.65 -0.59 16.19
C PHE A 27 -23.98 -0.76 15.44
N LEU A 28 -24.62 -1.93 15.56
CA LEU A 28 -25.91 -2.18 14.91
C LEU A 28 -27.05 -1.31 15.48
N THR A 29 -27.02 -1.02 16.79
CA THR A 29 -28.05 -0.22 17.46
C THR A 29 -27.97 1.28 17.13
N ASN A 30 -26.79 1.80 16.76
CA ASN A 30 -26.63 3.20 16.37
C ASN A 30 -26.94 3.47 14.89
N LEU A 31 -26.73 2.49 13.99
CA LEU A 31 -27.14 2.65 12.59
C LEU A 31 -28.66 2.63 12.43
N GLN A 32 -29.35 1.79 13.20
CA GLN A 32 -30.82 1.66 13.12
C GLN A 32 -31.56 2.88 13.72
N LYS A 33 -30.91 3.66 14.60
CA LYS A 33 -31.48 4.89 15.16
C LYS A 33 -31.33 6.12 14.25
N ASN A 34 -30.33 6.16 13.37
CA ASN A 34 -30.03 7.33 12.54
C ASN A 34 -30.64 7.31 11.12
N PHE A 35 -31.35 6.24 10.73
CA PHE A 35 -31.98 6.09 9.41
C PHE A 35 -33.52 6.06 9.44
N GLY A 36 -34.14 6.80 10.36
CA GLY A 36 -35.59 7.06 10.33
C GLY A 36 -35.94 8.15 9.31
N PHE A 37 -36.07 7.78 8.03
CA PHE A 37 -36.50 8.70 6.96
C PHE A 37 -38.00 8.98 7.08
N VAL A 38 -38.37 10.19 7.50
CA VAL A 38 -39.77 10.68 7.48
C VAL A 38 -40.10 11.12 6.05
N VAL A 39 -40.94 10.35 5.36
CA VAL A 39 -41.50 10.72 4.05
C VAL A 39 -42.63 11.73 4.28
N LYS A 40 -42.43 13.00 3.92
CA LYS A 40 -43.52 13.97 3.71
C LYS A 40 -43.68 14.24 2.22
N SER A 41 -44.80 13.72 1.68
CA SER A 41 -45.31 14.02 0.35
C SER A 41 -45.64 15.51 0.22
N PHE A 42 -45.19 16.16 -0.85
CA PHE A 42 -45.61 17.51 -1.23
C PHE A 42 -46.56 17.43 -2.43
N ALA A 43 -47.80 17.83 -2.20
CA ALA A 43 -48.81 18.04 -3.22
C ALA A 43 -48.59 19.37 -3.94
N SER A 44 -48.69 19.34 -5.27
CA SER A 44 -48.74 20.50 -6.16
C SER A 44 -50.07 21.25 -6.04
N ARG A 45 -50.03 22.59 -5.93
CA ARG A 45 -51.11 23.49 -6.40
C ARG A 45 -50.54 24.82 -6.90
N ASN A 46 -50.94 25.15 -8.14
CA ASN A 46 -50.77 26.41 -8.86
C ASN A 46 -51.56 27.57 -8.21
N TYR A 47 -51.10 28.83 -8.37
CA TYR A 47 -51.76 29.92 -9.15
C TYR A 47 -51.22 31.34 -8.81
N ALA A 48 -50.84 32.06 -9.88
CA ALA A 48 -51.17 33.44 -10.24
C ALA A 48 -50.68 34.70 -9.45
N LYS A 49 -49.83 35.48 -10.15
CA LYS A 49 -50.00 36.88 -10.64
C LYS A 49 -50.30 38.05 -9.66
N LYS A 50 -49.38 39.04 -9.62
CA LYS A 50 -49.46 40.41 -10.24
C LYS A 50 -49.10 41.61 -9.32
N SER A 51 -48.45 42.60 -9.97
CA SER A 51 -48.39 44.08 -9.71
C SER A 51 -47.26 44.58 -8.80
N THR A 52 -46.19 45.25 -9.26
CA THR A 52 -46.00 46.59 -9.92
C THR A 52 -46.00 47.80 -8.97
N LYS A 53 -44.82 48.44 -8.81
CA LYS A 53 -44.46 49.89 -8.76
C LYS A 53 -43.30 50.13 -7.77
N LYS A 54 -42.41 51.13 -7.84
CA LYS A 54 -41.76 51.99 -8.86
C LYS A 54 -40.95 53.03 -8.03
N GLY A 55 -39.75 53.41 -8.49
CA GLY A 55 -39.03 54.63 -8.08
C GLY A 55 -37.75 54.35 -7.27
N GLY A 56 -36.59 54.93 -7.56
CA GLY A 56 -36.18 55.92 -8.56
C GLY A 56 -34.70 56.29 -8.35
N GLU A 57 -34.04 56.70 -9.43
CA GLU A 57 -32.84 57.57 -9.52
C GLU A 57 -31.52 57.09 -8.89
N SER A 58 -30.32 57.50 -9.31
CA SER A 58 -29.74 58.16 -10.50
C SER A 58 -28.23 58.24 -10.19
N HIS A 59 -27.34 57.73 -11.04
CA HIS A 59 -26.22 58.52 -11.58
C HIS A 59 -25.31 57.69 -12.51
N ARG A 60 -24.85 58.40 -13.53
CA ARG A 60 -24.12 58.00 -14.72
C ARG A 60 -22.70 58.60 -14.66
N ASN A 61 -21.72 57.90 -15.26
CA ASN A 61 -20.50 58.34 -15.98
C ASN A 61 -19.32 57.41 -15.60
N ARG A 62 -18.73 56.55 -16.44
CA ARG A 62 -18.05 56.62 -17.76
C ARG A 62 -16.66 57.30 -17.75
N ILE A 63 -15.66 56.53 -18.22
CA ILE A 63 -14.42 56.90 -18.96
C ILE A 63 -13.24 57.41 -18.08
N LYS A 64 -11.92 57.18 -18.28
CA LYS A 64 -10.94 56.83 -19.37
C LYS A 64 -9.72 56.17 -18.67
N GLU A 65 -9.06 55.12 -19.16
CA GLU A 65 -7.98 55.08 -20.19
C GLU A 65 -6.69 55.84 -19.82
N SER A 66 -5.51 55.17 -19.94
CA SER A 66 -4.20 55.68 -20.43
C SER A 66 -3.09 54.68 -20.02
N SER A 67 -2.55 53.87 -20.93
CA SER A 67 -1.32 54.03 -21.74
C SER A 67 -0.10 53.34 -21.07
N ARG A 68 0.61 52.35 -21.66
CA ARG A 68 1.35 52.16 -22.92
C ARG A 68 2.80 52.69 -22.91
N ILE A 69 3.72 51.74 -23.18
CA ILE A 69 4.95 51.80 -24.01
C ILE A 69 6.34 51.86 -23.30
N SER A 70 7.18 50.89 -23.69
CA SER A 70 8.66 50.69 -23.58
C SER A 70 9.46 51.80 -24.34
N PRO A 71 10.74 51.66 -24.80
CA PRO A 71 11.86 50.71 -24.59
C PRO A 71 13.23 51.43 -24.35
N ASP A 72 14.36 50.73 -24.61
CA ASP A 72 15.72 51.21 -24.99
C ASP A 72 16.83 50.69 -24.03
N GLU A 73 18.10 50.47 -24.39
CA GLU A 73 18.84 50.00 -25.57
C GLU A 73 20.34 49.90 -25.12
N TYR A 74 21.08 48.92 -25.63
CA TYR A 74 22.53 48.91 -25.97
C TYR A 74 23.73 48.94 -24.97
N SER A 75 24.79 48.26 -25.47
CA SER A 75 26.26 48.35 -25.24
C SER A 75 26.85 47.48 -24.11
N GLU A 76 27.58 46.39 -24.38
CA GLU A 76 28.85 46.15 -25.14
C GLU A 76 30.12 46.64 -24.41
N LYS A 77 31.03 45.68 -24.13
CA LYS A 77 32.51 45.68 -24.23
C LYS A 77 33.10 44.60 -23.32
N THR A 78 33.62 43.49 -23.86
CA THR A 78 35.01 43.23 -24.34
C THR A 78 36.10 43.40 -23.29
N ASP A 79 36.81 42.31 -22.99
CA ASP A 79 38.20 42.10 -23.44
C ASP A 79 38.62 40.64 -23.12
N LYS A 80 39.02 39.84 -24.14
CA LYS A 80 40.40 39.58 -24.61
C LYS A 80 41.19 38.75 -23.58
N SER A 81 42.01 37.75 -23.91
CA SER A 81 42.70 37.21 -25.09
C SER A 81 43.45 35.96 -24.52
N SER A 82 44.06 35.00 -25.20
CA SER A 82 44.56 34.81 -26.55
C SER A 82 44.80 33.29 -26.72
N SER A 83 44.50 32.70 -27.87
CA SER A 83 45.46 32.28 -28.92
C SER A 83 46.17 30.94 -28.65
N ASN A 84 46.38 30.03 -29.59
CA ASN A 84 46.10 29.95 -31.03
C ASN A 84 46.51 28.54 -31.52
N GLU A 85 45.90 28.11 -32.65
CA GLU A 85 46.52 27.36 -33.78
C GLU A 85 47.00 25.91 -33.52
N ASP A 86 46.92 24.93 -34.42
CA ASP A 86 46.37 24.82 -35.78
C ASP A 86 46.38 23.33 -36.24
N LEU A 87 45.42 22.98 -37.10
CA LEU A 87 45.50 22.15 -38.32
C LEU A 87 45.76 20.61 -38.32
N ASN A 88 44.86 19.96 -39.10
CA ASN A 88 45.02 18.88 -40.09
C ASN A 88 44.66 17.40 -39.76
N ALA A 89 43.54 16.99 -40.40
CA ALA A 89 43.27 15.77 -41.19
C ALA A 89 44.02 14.46 -40.90
N ASP A 90 43.28 13.36 -40.68
CA ASP A 90 43.03 12.30 -41.68
C ASP A 90 42.16 11.16 -41.09
N SER A 91 41.36 10.59 -41.96
CA SER A 91 40.54 9.38 -41.87
C SER A 91 41.26 8.15 -41.28
N ASN A 92 40.57 7.41 -40.40
CA ASN A 92 40.47 5.94 -40.46
C ASN A 92 39.48 5.44 -39.39
N GLU A 93 38.27 5.10 -39.84
CA GLU A 93 37.39 4.20 -39.11
C GLU A 93 37.91 2.76 -39.17
N VAL A 94 37.46 1.99 -38.18
CA VAL A 94 37.16 0.55 -38.20
C VAL A 94 38.07 -0.32 -37.32
N LEU A 95 37.37 -1.06 -36.43
CA LEU A 95 37.77 -2.22 -35.62
C LEU A 95 38.51 -1.95 -34.30
N LEU A 96 37.77 -1.52 -33.27
CA LEU A 96 38.02 -1.93 -31.87
C LEU A 96 36.84 -1.71 -30.89
N ASN A 97 35.61 -1.50 -31.39
CA ASN A 97 34.47 -1.13 -30.53
C ASN A 97 33.45 -2.26 -30.24
N ASP A 98 33.64 -3.47 -30.77
CA ASP A 98 32.64 -4.55 -30.60
C ASP A 98 32.73 -5.32 -29.27
N ASP A 99 33.82 -5.21 -28.51
CA ASP A 99 34.00 -6.01 -27.28
C ASP A 99 33.55 -5.30 -25.99
N LEU A 100 33.26 -3.99 -26.05
CA LEU A 100 32.80 -3.21 -24.88
C LEU A 100 31.27 -3.05 -24.82
N ASN A 101 30.56 -3.26 -25.94
CA ASN A 101 29.09 -3.22 -25.97
C ASN A 101 28.43 -4.56 -25.61
N ALA A 102 29.19 -5.67 -25.58
CA ALA A 102 28.69 -6.97 -25.13
C ALA A 102 28.69 -7.15 -23.59
N LYS A 103 29.34 -6.24 -22.84
CA LYS A 103 29.43 -6.27 -21.37
C LYS A 103 28.62 -5.20 -20.64
N LYS A 104 27.85 -4.39 -21.37
CA LYS A 104 26.94 -3.38 -20.81
C LYS A 104 25.47 -3.65 -21.15
N SER A 105 25.09 -4.92 -21.27
CA SER A 105 23.72 -5.33 -20.98
C SER A 105 23.65 -5.64 -19.48
N ILE A 106 23.25 -4.64 -18.68
CA ILE A 106 22.65 -4.96 -17.38
C ILE A 106 21.50 -5.90 -17.72
N SER A 107 21.60 -7.15 -17.31
CA SER A 107 20.60 -8.18 -17.55
C SER A 107 19.26 -7.69 -17.02
N SER A 108 18.41 -7.14 -17.89
CA SER A 108 17.03 -6.84 -17.54
C SER A 108 16.38 -8.19 -17.22
N THR A 109 16.04 -8.42 -15.95
CA THR A 109 15.39 -9.66 -15.50
C THR A 109 14.18 -9.94 -16.39
N SER A 110 14.13 -11.12 -17.00
CA SER A 110 13.05 -11.42 -17.93
C SER A 110 11.71 -11.54 -17.19
N ARG A 111 10.59 -11.31 -17.90
CA ARG A 111 9.24 -11.51 -17.36
C ARG A 111 9.07 -12.88 -16.72
N GLY A 112 9.61 -13.93 -17.37
CA GLY A 112 9.54 -15.31 -16.89
C GLY A 112 10.30 -15.49 -15.58
N ASP A 113 11.50 -14.92 -15.47
CA ASP A 113 12.31 -15.01 -14.25
C ASP A 113 11.62 -14.33 -13.05
N VAL A 114 11.03 -13.15 -13.27
CA VAL A 114 10.29 -12.44 -12.20
C VAL A 114 9.08 -13.25 -11.74
N LEU A 115 8.27 -13.75 -12.68
CA LEU A 115 7.08 -14.53 -12.34
C LEU A 115 7.46 -15.84 -11.65
N GLN A 116 8.48 -16.55 -12.14
CA GLN A 116 8.98 -17.77 -11.54
C GLN A 116 9.50 -17.51 -10.12
N ALA A 117 10.33 -16.48 -9.92
CA ALA A 117 10.84 -16.11 -8.61
C ALA A 117 9.71 -15.76 -7.64
N CYS A 118 8.70 -15.00 -8.09
CA CYS A 118 7.52 -14.66 -7.31
C CYS A 118 6.73 -15.92 -6.92
N THR A 119 6.44 -16.81 -7.87
CA THR A 119 5.69 -18.05 -7.62
C THR A 119 6.43 -18.98 -6.67
N VAL A 120 7.73 -19.23 -6.89
CA VAL A 120 8.54 -20.12 -6.04
C VAL A 120 8.65 -19.55 -4.63
N THR A 121 9.00 -18.27 -4.51
CA THR A 121 9.16 -17.64 -3.19
C THR A 121 7.86 -17.62 -2.42
N SER A 122 6.75 -17.23 -3.06
CA SER A 122 5.43 -17.23 -2.43
C SER A 122 4.99 -18.65 -2.05
N GLY A 123 5.27 -19.66 -2.89
CA GLY A 123 4.98 -21.05 -2.59
C GLY A 123 5.74 -21.57 -1.36
N LEU A 124 7.03 -21.23 -1.24
CA LEU A 124 7.84 -21.58 -0.07
C LEU A 124 7.37 -20.89 1.21
N ILE A 125 7.05 -19.58 1.13
CA ILE A 125 6.50 -18.81 2.26
C ILE A 125 5.16 -19.39 2.71
N LEU A 126 4.27 -19.71 1.76
CA LEU A 126 2.98 -20.34 2.02
C LEU A 126 3.15 -21.69 2.73
N ALA A 127 4.03 -22.55 2.21
CA ALA A 127 4.31 -23.86 2.79
C ALA A 127 4.89 -23.73 4.21
N LEU A 128 5.83 -22.80 4.41
CA LEU A 128 6.38 -22.50 5.73
C LEU A 128 5.29 -22.05 6.71
N GLY A 129 4.40 -21.15 6.29
CA GLY A 129 3.27 -20.70 7.10
C GLY A 129 2.34 -21.85 7.50
N LEU A 130 1.98 -22.73 6.57
CA LEU A 130 1.16 -23.91 6.84
C LEU A 130 1.85 -24.88 7.80
N VAL A 131 3.14 -25.15 7.60
CA VAL A 131 3.91 -26.04 8.48
C VAL A 131 3.98 -25.47 9.90
N ILE A 132 4.33 -24.19 10.06
CA ILE A 132 4.40 -23.55 11.38
C ILE A 132 3.03 -23.62 12.06
N ARG A 133 1.96 -23.26 11.35
CA ARG A 133 0.59 -23.29 11.88
C ARG A 133 0.15 -24.70 12.30
N GLN A 134 0.48 -25.73 11.52
CA GLN A 134 0.08 -27.10 11.82
C GLN A 134 0.91 -27.70 12.96
N VAL A 135 2.22 -27.45 12.96
CA VAL A 135 3.14 -27.94 13.99
C VAL A 135 2.85 -27.25 15.32
N SER A 136 2.57 -25.94 15.33
CA SER A 136 2.19 -25.22 16.56
C SER A 136 0.91 -25.77 17.15
N HIS A 137 -0.08 -26.04 16.30
CA HIS A 137 -1.35 -26.61 16.73
C HIS A 137 -1.20 -28.00 17.33
N ILE A 138 -0.47 -28.90 16.65
CA ILE A 138 -0.20 -30.25 17.17
C ILE A 138 0.56 -30.18 18.49
N ALA A 139 1.62 -29.38 18.56
CA ALA A 139 2.41 -29.21 19.78
C ALA A 139 1.54 -28.73 20.96
N PHE A 140 0.63 -27.79 20.72
CA PHE A 140 -0.30 -27.31 21.73
C PHE A 140 -1.29 -28.41 22.17
N THR A 141 -1.85 -29.17 21.23
CA THR A 141 -2.80 -30.25 21.54
C THR A 141 -2.15 -31.42 22.29
N GLU A 142 -0.86 -31.68 22.07
CA GLU A 142 -0.07 -32.67 22.81
C GLU A 142 0.38 -32.17 24.19
N GLY A 143 0.00 -30.94 24.58
CA GLY A 143 0.30 -30.38 25.90
C GLY A 143 1.71 -29.82 26.06
N LEU A 144 2.43 -29.59 24.96
CA LEU A 144 3.71 -28.86 25.02
C LEU A 144 3.47 -27.40 25.45
N PRO A 145 4.43 -26.76 26.13
CA PRO A 145 4.30 -25.39 26.63
C PRO A 145 4.47 -24.34 25.51
N VAL A 146 3.71 -24.49 24.43
CA VAL A 146 3.62 -23.55 23.31
C VAL A 146 2.30 -22.80 23.39
N VAL A 147 2.27 -21.55 22.93
CA VAL A 147 1.01 -20.81 22.74
C VAL A 147 0.54 -21.08 21.32
N ASP A 148 -0.73 -21.47 21.15
CA ASP A 148 -1.33 -21.57 19.82
C ASP A 148 -2.75 -20.99 19.83
N CYS A 149 -2.91 -19.89 19.10
CA CYS A 149 -4.22 -19.27 18.85
C CYS A 149 -4.69 -19.47 17.40
N SER A 150 -4.13 -20.44 16.70
CA SER A 150 -4.38 -20.65 15.27
C SER A 150 -5.86 -20.87 14.98
N THR A 151 -6.59 -21.54 15.88
CA THR A 151 -8.04 -21.81 15.77
C THR A 151 -8.90 -20.56 15.83
N GLU A 152 -8.42 -19.51 16.50
CA GLU A 152 -9.11 -18.22 16.59
C GLU A 152 -8.98 -17.41 15.29
N VAL A 153 -7.90 -17.63 14.53
CA VAL A 153 -7.73 -17.01 13.20
C VAL A 153 -8.36 -17.90 12.14
N SER A 154 -9.58 -17.54 11.74
CA SER A 154 -10.38 -18.29 10.78
C SER A 154 -10.14 -17.87 9.33
N PHE A 155 -10.54 -18.74 8.39
CA PHE A 155 -10.65 -18.42 6.96
C PHE A 155 -12.05 -17.94 6.57
N LYS A 156 -12.89 -17.58 7.55
CA LYS A 156 -14.28 -17.18 7.30
C LYS A 156 -14.36 -15.72 6.88
N PHE A 157 -15.37 -15.43 6.08
CA PHE A 157 -15.68 -14.09 5.63
C PHE A 157 -17.08 -13.67 6.08
N GLU A 158 -17.20 -12.47 6.63
CA GLU A 158 -18.46 -11.85 7.06
C GLU A 158 -18.61 -10.50 6.36
N ALA A 159 -19.85 -10.03 6.13
CA ALA A 159 -20.08 -8.83 5.34
C ALA A 159 -19.39 -7.56 5.90
N TRP A 160 -19.30 -7.42 7.23
CA TRP A 160 -18.63 -6.28 7.88
C TRP A 160 -17.11 -6.27 7.67
N HIS A 161 -16.51 -7.41 7.26
CA HIS A 161 -15.11 -7.45 6.84
C HIS A 161 -14.85 -6.55 5.63
N LEU A 162 -15.84 -6.32 4.76
CA LEU A 162 -15.70 -5.39 3.62
C LEU A 162 -15.40 -3.98 4.09
N GLU A 163 -16.05 -3.51 5.15
CA GLU A 163 -15.81 -2.16 5.69
C GLU A 163 -14.36 -2.02 6.17
N VAL A 164 -13.83 -3.05 6.83
CA VAL A 164 -12.45 -3.09 7.30
C VAL A 164 -11.47 -3.15 6.11
N ILE A 165 -11.75 -3.99 5.12
CA ILE A 165 -10.90 -4.12 3.91
C ILE A 165 -10.84 -2.78 3.17
N ILE A 166 -11.99 -2.15 2.90
CA ILE A 166 -12.07 -0.86 2.21
C ILE A 166 -11.35 0.22 3.01
N GLY A 167 -11.57 0.27 4.32
CA GLY A 167 -10.89 1.22 5.21
C GLY A 167 -9.36 1.06 5.16
N LEU A 168 -8.84 -0.16 5.26
CA LEU A 168 -7.41 -0.44 5.16
C LEU A 168 -6.84 -0.08 3.79
N VAL A 169 -7.54 -0.43 2.72
CA VAL A 169 -7.10 -0.13 1.35
C VAL A 169 -6.97 1.37 1.15
N ILE A 170 -7.97 2.16 1.58
CA ILE A 170 -7.94 3.62 1.50
C ILE A 170 -6.78 4.17 2.34
N VAL A 171 -6.71 3.82 3.64
CA VAL A 171 -5.70 4.35 4.56
C VAL A 171 -4.29 4.06 4.06
N ILE A 172 -4.00 2.80 3.73
CA ILE A 172 -2.65 2.39 3.30
C ILE A 172 -2.29 3.01 1.95
N SER A 173 -3.22 3.07 0.99
CA SER A 173 -2.96 3.68 -0.31
C SER A 173 -2.73 5.20 -0.19
N SER A 174 -3.54 5.89 0.61
CA SER A 174 -3.38 7.32 0.88
C SER A 174 -2.09 7.62 1.63
N CYS A 175 -1.76 6.85 2.67
CA CYS A 175 -0.48 6.98 3.38
C CYS A 175 0.70 6.74 2.45
N ARG A 176 0.68 5.68 1.64
CA ARG A 176 1.73 5.41 0.64
C ARG A 176 1.88 6.58 -0.31
N TYR A 177 0.77 7.10 -0.85
CA TYR A 177 0.80 8.25 -1.75
C TYR A 177 1.43 9.48 -1.08
N LEU A 178 1.04 9.81 0.15
CA LEU A 178 1.62 10.92 0.91
C LEU A 178 3.12 10.72 1.14
N LEU A 179 3.55 9.53 1.57
CA LEU A 179 4.97 9.22 1.78
C LEU A 179 5.77 9.29 0.49
N LEU A 180 5.21 8.84 -0.64
CA LEU A 180 5.83 9.03 -1.94
C LEU A 180 6.03 10.52 -2.21
N GLN A 181 5.09 11.40 -1.84
CA GLN A 181 5.24 12.84 -2.07
C GLN A 181 6.21 13.53 -1.10
N THR A 182 6.22 13.15 0.18
CA THR A 182 6.92 13.91 1.23
C THR A 182 8.25 13.32 1.68
N TRP A 183 8.49 12.02 1.46
CA TRP A 183 9.68 11.33 1.94
C TRP A 183 10.52 10.78 0.78
N THR A 184 11.57 11.52 0.42
CA THR A 184 12.47 11.21 -0.71
C THR A 184 13.10 9.83 -0.59
N ASP A 185 13.63 9.45 0.58
CA ASP A 185 14.22 8.13 0.78
C ASP A 185 13.21 6.99 0.60
N PHE A 186 11.96 7.18 1.01
CA PHE A 186 10.90 6.19 0.79
C PHE A 186 10.54 6.11 -0.69
N ARG A 187 10.45 7.25 -1.38
CA ARG A 187 10.19 7.33 -2.82
C ARG A 187 11.24 6.58 -3.62
N GLU A 188 12.52 6.89 -3.41
CA GLU A 188 13.63 6.23 -4.11
C GLU A 188 13.67 4.73 -3.83
N SER A 189 13.48 4.33 -2.57
CA SER A 189 13.46 2.92 -2.20
C SER A 189 12.25 2.17 -2.79
N SER A 190 11.09 2.81 -2.87
CA SER A 190 9.90 2.24 -3.51
C SER A 190 10.06 2.13 -5.02
N GLU A 191 10.70 3.13 -5.63
CA GLU A 191 11.01 3.13 -7.06
C GLU A 191 11.96 1.98 -7.41
N ALA A 192 13.06 1.81 -6.67
CA ALA A 192 14.00 0.71 -6.89
C ALA A 192 13.33 -0.66 -6.78
N ALA A 193 12.49 -0.87 -5.76
CA ALA A 193 11.75 -2.11 -5.58
C ALA A 193 10.74 -2.37 -6.72
N ASN A 194 9.97 -1.36 -7.10
CA ASN A 194 9.00 -1.48 -8.19
C ASN A 194 9.70 -1.67 -9.54
N GLN A 195 10.83 -1.00 -9.80
CA GLN A 195 11.60 -1.19 -11.03
C GLN A 195 12.10 -2.63 -11.14
N GLN A 196 12.60 -3.23 -10.06
CA GLN A 196 13.10 -4.60 -10.07
C GLN A 196 11.99 -5.62 -10.40
N VAL A 197 10.78 -5.42 -9.88
CA VAL A 197 9.69 -6.40 -10.00
C VAL A 197 8.77 -6.11 -11.18
N LEU A 198 8.43 -4.85 -11.44
CA LEU A 198 7.31 -4.48 -12.31
C LEU A 198 7.74 -4.02 -13.71
N SER A 199 9.02 -3.72 -13.95
CA SER A 199 9.49 -3.15 -15.22
C SER A 199 9.38 -4.12 -16.40
N SER A 200 9.64 -5.41 -16.19
CA SER A 200 9.55 -6.45 -17.23
C SER A 200 8.17 -7.07 -17.38
N LEU A 201 7.21 -6.68 -16.53
CA LEU A 201 5.89 -7.28 -16.44
C LEU A 201 4.84 -6.53 -17.28
N GLN A 202 3.87 -7.29 -17.78
CA GLN A 202 2.66 -6.73 -18.40
C GLN A 202 1.65 -6.33 -17.31
N PRO A 203 0.74 -5.38 -17.56
CA PRO A 203 -0.23 -4.94 -16.55
C PRO A 203 -1.10 -6.06 -15.97
N VAL A 204 -1.40 -7.10 -16.77
CA VAL A 204 -2.15 -8.28 -16.29
C VAL A 204 -1.36 -9.08 -15.25
N ASP A 205 -0.04 -9.09 -15.33
CA ASP A 205 0.83 -9.81 -14.40
C ASP A 205 0.82 -9.18 -13.00
N TYR A 206 0.40 -7.91 -12.88
CA TYR A 206 0.33 -7.21 -11.59
C TYR A 206 -0.66 -7.89 -10.65
N ILE A 207 -1.70 -8.55 -11.18
CA ILE A 207 -2.63 -9.35 -10.39
C ILE A 207 -1.87 -10.51 -9.73
N ILE A 208 -1.05 -11.21 -10.51
CA ILE A 208 -0.28 -12.38 -10.03
C ILE A 208 0.70 -11.95 -8.94
N VAL A 209 1.54 -10.95 -9.22
CA VAL A 209 2.58 -10.49 -8.28
C VAL A 209 2.04 -9.69 -7.09
N ALA A 210 0.78 -9.25 -7.13
CA ALA A 210 0.11 -8.64 -5.98
C ALA A 210 -0.52 -9.69 -5.06
N PHE A 211 -1.22 -10.69 -5.63
CA PHE A 211 -1.97 -11.67 -4.85
C PHE A 211 -1.11 -12.81 -4.30
N LEU A 212 -0.10 -13.29 -5.03
CA LEU A 212 0.76 -14.39 -4.55
C LEU A 212 1.49 -14.03 -3.23
N PRO A 213 2.20 -12.88 -3.15
CA PRO A 213 2.78 -12.42 -1.89
C PRO A 213 1.71 -12.12 -0.84
N GLY A 214 0.62 -11.44 -1.24
CA GLY A 214 -0.47 -11.09 -0.32
C GLY A 214 -1.14 -12.30 0.34
N VAL A 215 -1.24 -13.44 -0.34
CA VAL A 215 -1.75 -14.69 0.27
C VAL A 215 -0.67 -15.36 1.12
N SER A 216 0.53 -15.54 0.56
CA SER A 216 1.59 -16.32 1.20
C SER A 216 2.14 -15.65 2.47
N GLU A 217 2.47 -14.37 2.39
CA GLU A 217 3.02 -13.61 3.51
C GLU A 217 1.99 -13.49 4.63
N GLU A 218 0.73 -13.16 4.32
CA GLU A 218 -0.30 -13.07 5.36
C GLU A 218 -0.59 -14.42 6.01
N LEU A 219 -0.51 -15.54 5.27
CA LEU A 219 -0.61 -16.87 5.87
C LEU A 219 0.52 -17.14 6.85
N LEU A 220 1.76 -16.79 6.50
CA LEU A 220 2.91 -16.93 7.40
C LEU A 220 2.78 -16.00 8.62
N PHE A 221 2.59 -14.70 8.41
CA PHE A 221 2.66 -13.72 9.50
C PHE A 221 1.40 -13.70 10.35
N ARG A 222 0.21 -13.76 9.76
CA ARG A 222 -1.08 -13.58 10.46
C ARG A 222 -1.76 -14.92 10.73
N GLY A 223 -1.53 -15.90 9.86
CA GLY A 223 -2.06 -17.26 10.02
C GLY A 223 -1.22 -18.16 10.93
N ALA A 224 0.09 -17.92 11.04
CA ALA A 224 1.01 -18.77 11.80
C ALA A 224 1.75 -18.01 12.91
N LEU A 225 2.57 -17.01 12.57
CA LEU A 225 3.46 -16.35 13.55
C LEU A 225 2.69 -15.54 14.60
N LEU A 226 1.73 -14.71 14.20
CA LEU A 226 0.94 -13.93 15.15
C LEU A 226 0.19 -14.83 16.16
N PRO A 227 -0.56 -15.86 15.73
CA PRO A 227 -1.20 -16.81 16.65
C PRO A 227 -0.23 -17.57 17.57
N LEU A 228 0.98 -17.87 17.09
CA LEU A 228 2.04 -18.53 17.87
C LEU A 228 2.53 -17.68 19.05
N PHE A 229 2.47 -16.36 18.92
CA PHE A 229 2.78 -15.41 20.00
C PHE A 229 1.54 -14.91 20.74
N GLY A 230 0.36 -15.43 20.42
CA GLY A 230 -0.94 -14.96 20.91
C GLY A 230 -1.47 -13.71 20.19
N LEU A 231 -2.79 -13.51 20.23
CA LEU A 231 -3.48 -12.42 19.52
C LEU A 231 -3.45 -11.09 20.30
N TYR A 232 -2.26 -10.63 20.66
CA TYR A 232 -2.06 -9.38 21.39
C TYR A 232 -1.45 -8.28 20.52
N TRP A 233 -1.61 -7.02 20.95
CA TRP A 233 -0.99 -5.87 20.28
C TRP A 233 0.55 -5.96 20.28
N ASN A 234 1.16 -6.46 21.36
CA ASN A 234 2.60 -6.70 21.44
C ASN A 234 3.06 -7.74 20.41
N SER A 235 2.31 -8.82 20.25
CA SER A 235 2.59 -9.88 19.28
C SER A 235 2.47 -9.36 17.85
N ALA A 236 1.46 -8.52 17.58
CA ALA A 236 1.33 -7.83 16.30
C ALA A 236 2.51 -6.88 16.03
N LEU A 237 2.99 -6.16 17.05
CA LEU A 237 4.15 -5.27 16.93
C LEU A 237 5.43 -6.07 16.61
N VAL A 238 5.67 -7.20 17.30
CA VAL A 238 6.83 -8.06 17.04
C VAL A 238 6.75 -8.65 15.64
N ALA A 239 5.60 -9.22 15.24
CA ALA A 239 5.41 -9.76 13.90
C ALA A 239 5.61 -8.69 12.81
N ALA A 240 5.11 -7.46 13.05
CA ALA A 240 5.29 -6.33 12.15
C ALA A 240 6.76 -5.85 12.07
N ALA A 241 7.49 -5.87 13.18
CA ALA A 241 8.93 -5.54 13.18
C ALA A 241 9.74 -6.57 12.38
N VAL A 242 9.46 -7.87 12.56
CA VAL A 242 10.09 -8.94 11.77
C VAL A 242 9.73 -8.80 10.28
N PHE A 243 8.46 -8.53 9.97
CA PHE A 243 8.00 -8.30 8.61
C PHE A 243 8.77 -7.13 7.95
N GLY A 244 8.87 -5.99 8.63
CA GLY A 244 9.61 -4.84 8.10
C GLY A 244 11.12 -5.10 7.96
N ALA A 245 11.73 -5.82 8.91
CA ALA A 245 13.14 -6.21 8.83
C ALA A 245 13.42 -7.09 7.60
N LEU A 246 12.52 -8.02 7.26
CA LEU A 246 12.62 -8.86 6.05
C LEU A 246 12.43 -8.07 4.75
N HIS A 247 11.91 -6.85 4.84
CA HIS A 247 11.82 -5.94 3.71
C HIS A 247 13.06 -5.05 3.52
N LEU A 248 14.12 -5.26 4.31
CA LEU A 248 15.45 -4.71 4.02
C LEU A 248 16.14 -5.49 2.89
N GLY A 249 17.07 -4.84 2.19
CA GLY A 249 17.88 -5.47 1.13
C GLY A 249 17.27 -5.36 -0.28
N SER A 250 18.02 -5.83 -1.28
CA SER A 250 17.67 -5.72 -2.71
C SER A 250 17.36 -4.29 -3.14
N GLY A 251 18.20 -3.32 -2.75
CA GLY A 251 18.00 -1.90 -3.04
C GLY A 251 16.98 -1.18 -2.15
N ARG A 252 16.32 -1.89 -1.21
CA ARG A 252 15.39 -1.27 -0.26
C ARG A 252 16.11 -0.67 0.95
N LYS A 253 15.81 0.60 1.25
CA LYS A 253 16.34 1.39 2.37
C LYS A 253 15.53 1.16 3.65
N TYR A 254 16.03 1.66 4.78
CA TYR A 254 15.31 1.65 6.07
C TYR A 254 13.92 2.31 6.01
N SER A 255 13.75 3.33 5.17
CA SER A 255 12.45 3.97 4.92
C SER A 255 11.38 2.96 4.47
N PHE A 256 11.75 2.01 3.61
CA PHE A 256 10.86 0.96 3.14
C PHE A 256 10.56 -0.07 4.24
N ALA A 257 11.57 -0.42 5.05
CA ALA A 257 11.36 -1.31 6.20
C ALA A 257 10.42 -0.69 7.24
N ILE A 258 10.56 0.61 7.54
CA ILE A 258 9.65 1.34 8.45
C ILE A 258 8.23 1.33 7.90
N TRP A 259 8.07 1.59 6.59
CA TRP A 259 6.77 1.50 5.93
C TRP A 259 6.17 0.08 6.00
N ALA A 260 6.98 -0.94 5.71
CA ALA A 260 6.56 -2.34 5.80
C ALA A 260 6.18 -2.73 7.23
N THR A 261 6.88 -2.23 8.27
CA THR A 261 6.47 -2.40 9.67
C THR A 261 5.13 -1.73 9.96
N PHE A 262 4.89 -0.51 9.48
CA PHE A 262 3.60 0.16 9.66
C PHE A 262 2.44 -0.63 9.04
N VAL A 263 2.58 -1.02 7.76
CA VAL A 263 1.60 -1.87 7.06
C VAL A 263 1.46 -3.22 7.77
N GLY A 264 2.58 -3.75 8.23
CA GLY A 264 2.71 -4.95 9.04
C GLY A 264 1.79 -4.91 10.26
N LEU A 265 1.86 -3.81 11.01
CA LEU A 265 1.08 -3.59 12.21
C LEU A 265 -0.40 -3.40 11.88
N ALA A 266 -0.73 -2.67 10.81
CA ALA A 266 -2.11 -2.45 10.38
C ALA A 266 -2.84 -3.77 10.06
N TYR A 267 -2.21 -4.67 9.28
CA TYR A 267 -2.78 -5.99 8.97
C TYR A 267 -2.79 -6.92 10.19
N GLY A 268 -1.78 -6.83 11.07
CA GLY A 268 -1.78 -7.56 12.34
C GLY A 268 -2.97 -7.17 13.24
N TYR A 269 -3.20 -5.86 13.40
CA TYR A 269 -4.34 -5.34 14.15
C TYR A 269 -5.68 -5.71 13.50
N ALA A 270 -5.77 -5.62 12.17
CA ALA A 270 -6.96 -6.06 11.44
C ALA A 270 -7.28 -7.53 11.73
N THR A 271 -6.27 -8.41 11.73
CA THR A 271 -6.42 -9.83 12.05
C THR A 271 -6.96 -10.05 13.47
N ILE A 272 -6.43 -9.32 14.46
CA ILE A 272 -6.89 -9.41 15.85
C ILE A 272 -8.35 -8.98 15.97
N VAL A 273 -8.73 -7.88 15.31
CA VAL A 273 -10.10 -7.34 15.37
C VAL A 273 -11.09 -8.23 14.65
N THR A 274 -10.72 -8.81 13.51
CA THR A 274 -11.63 -9.58 12.65
C THR A 274 -11.61 -11.07 12.92
N SER A 275 -10.56 -11.59 13.58
CA SER A 275 -10.35 -13.03 13.74
C SER A 275 -10.43 -13.78 12.39
N SER A 276 -10.03 -13.09 11.31
CA SER A 276 -10.11 -13.57 9.94
C SER A 276 -8.88 -13.19 9.16
N ILE A 277 -8.24 -14.19 8.56
CA ILE A 277 -7.06 -14.00 7.71
C ILE A 277 -7.42 -13.46 6.31
N ILE A 278 -8.68 -13.59 5.90
CA ILE A 278 -9.12 -13.10 4.58
C ILE A 278 -9.03 -11.58 4.50
N VAL A 279 -9.25 -10.88 5.62
CA VAL A 279 -9.16 -9.41 5.71
C VAL A 279 -7.75 -8.91 5.36
N PRO A 280 -6.68 -9.29 6.10
CA PRO A 280 -5.34 -8.84 5.76
C PRO A 280 -4.87 -9.34 4.39
N ILE A 281 -5.20 -10.58 3.97
CA ILE A 281 -4.87 -11.09 2.61
C ILE A 281 -5.42 -10.17 1.53
N THR A 282 -6.72 -9.87 1.61
CA THR A 282 -7.40 -9.09 0.58
C THR A 282 -6.90 -7.65 0.58
N SER A 283 -6.74 -7.04 1.76
CA SER A 283 -6.18 -5.70 1.87
C SER A 283 -4.75 -5.61 1.33
N HIS A 284 -3.88 -6.55 1.67
CA HIS A 284 -2.50 -6.60 1.19
C HIS A 284 -2.46 -6.73 -0.34
N ALA A 285 -3.15 -7.72 -0.90
CA ALA A 285 -3.18 -7.92 -2.35
C ALA A 285 -3.71 -6.67 -3.09
N LEU A 286 -4.79 -6.05 -2.61
CA LEU A 286 -5.35 -4.85 -3.23
C LEU A 286 -4.41 -3.64 -3.10
N ASN A 287 -3.76 -3.45 -1.95
CA ASN A 287 -2.79 -2.36 -1.78
C ASN A 287 -1.56 -2.53 -2.68
N ASN A 288 -1.09 -3.76 -2.88
CA ASN A 288 0.00 -4.05 -3.83
C ASN A 288 -0.43 -3.79 -5.27
N LEU A 289 -1.63 -4.23 -5.65
CA LEU A 289 -2.17 -4.02 -7.00
C LEU A 289 -2.33 -2.52 -7.31
N ILE A 290 -2.99 -1.77 -6.42
CA ILE A 290 -3.11 -0.30 -6.54
C ILE A 290 -1.71 0.30 -6.61
N GLY A 291 -0.79 -0.19 -5.80
CA GLY A 291 0.56 0.32 -5.74
C GLY A 291 1.34 0.17 -7.05
N GLY A 292 1.18 -0.98 -7.72
CA GLY A 292 1.77 -1.25 -9.04
C GLY A 292 1.09 -0.47 -10.17
N ILE A 293 -0.24 -0.35 -10.16
CA ILE A 293 -0.99 0.46 -11.14
C ILE A 293 -0.59 1.94 -11.05
N LEU A 294 -0.49 2.49 -9.84
CA LEU A 294 -0.07 3.87 -9.61
C LEU A 294 1.35 4.10 -10.11
N TRP A 295 2.28 3.19 -9.78
CA TRP A 295 3.66 3.27 -10.25
C TRP A 295 3.72 3.31 -11.79
N ARG A 296 3.05 2.37 -12.48
CA ARG A 296 3.01 2.34 -13.95
C ARG A 296 2.43 3.61 -14.56
N SER A 297 1.37 4.15 -13.96
CA SER A 297 0.71 5.38 -14.41
C SER A 297 1.63 6.60 -14.29
N MET A 298 2.41 6.67 -13.22
CA MET A 298 3.38 7.74 -13.01
C MET A 298 4.57 7.62 -13.98
N SER A 299 5.11 6.42 -14.18
CA SER A 299 6.26 6.21 -15.08
C SER A 299 5.93 6.55 -16.54
N THR A 300 4.75 6.14 -17.02
CA THR A 300 4.30 6.46 -18.39
C THR A 300 4.03 7.95 -18.61
N THR A 301 3.70 8.70 -17.55
CA THR A 301 3.52 10.16 -17.64
C THR A 301 4.86 10.88 -17.74
N SER A 302 5.88 10.40 -17.02
CA SER A 302 7.24 10.95 -17.09
C SER A 302 7.91 10.71 -18.44
N GLU A 303 7.66 9.57 -19.09
CA GLU A 303 8.22 9.27 -20.42
C GLU A 303 7.62 10.16 -21.53
N LYS A 304 6.42 10.70 -21.32
CA LYS A 304 5.73 11.59 -22.27
C LYS A 304 6.09 13.07 -22.12
N ARG A 305 6.86 13.44 -21.09
CA ARG A 305 7.16 14.83 -20.73
C ARG A 305 8.62 15.16 -21.02
#